data_AF-A0A0P0D1R2-F1
#
_entry.id   AF-A0A0P0D1R2-F1
#
_cell.length_a   1.000
_cell.length_b   1.000
_cell.length_c   1.000
_cell.angle_alpha   90.00
_cell.angle_beta   90.00
_cell.angle_gamma   90.00
#
_symmetry.space_group_name_H-M   'P 1'
#
loop_
_entity.id
_entity.type
_entity.pdbx_description
1 polymer ?
#
loop_
_entity_poly.entity_id
_entity_poly.type
_entity_poly.pdbx_seq_one_letter_code
_entity_poly.pdbx_strand_id
1 'polypeptide(L)'
;MKKLTLILILILSAGCSSKTKTEKAITEQVSELKPPFKNQGGQEDFWAQEFFKDEYEKQNHIKFNGEIKIVNEYKSLDEHGNFITNANEISFGNRVVEINLNDNKLRSIFENGILYPDLISEKYFKIWDLEELSFLNKSPKIKKFRIFANMPERIYTQIILLELKNESADNQTSMSEFIENAQLTFIKEAWLMM
;
A
#
# COMPACT_ATOMS: atom_id res chain seq x y z
N MET A 1 -10.48 -74.68 13.41
CA MET A 1 -10.29 -75.22 12.04
C MET A 1 -11.34 -74.62 11.11
N LYS A 2 -11.00 -74.39 9.82
CA LYS A 2 -11.59 -73.49 8.79
C LYS A 2 -10.82 -72.15 8.73
N LYS A 3 -9.61 -72.09 8.15
CA LYS A 3 -9.16 -72.08 6.73
C LYS A 3 -9.72 -70.94 5.87
N LEU A 4 -8.76 -70.17 5.31
CA LEU A 4 -8.73 -69.43 4.04
C LEU A 4 -9.65 -68.18 3.97
N THR A 5 -9.22 -67.03 3.43
CA THR A 5 -8.34 -66.83 2.27
C THR A 5 -7.63 -65.48 2.35
N LEU A 6 -6.32 -65.49 2.08
CA LEU A 6 -5.48 -64.34 1.80
C LEU A 6 -5.77 -63.87 0.37
N ILE A 7 -6.23 -62.62 0.19
CA ILE A 7 -6.30 -62.00 -1.15
C ILE A 7 -5.23 -60.92 -1.22
N LEU A 8 -4.19 -61.26 -1.98
CA LEU A 8 -3.10 -60.39 -2.44
C LEU A 8 -3.64 -59.58 -3.63
N ILE A 9 -3.82 -58.27 -3.46
CA ILE A 9 -4.10 -57.38 -4.59
C ILE A 9 -2.78 -56.70 -4.97
N LEU A 10 -2.17 -57.19 -6.04
CA LEU A 10 -1.15 -56.48 -6.82
C LEU A 10 -1.87 -55.42 -7.67
N ILE A 11 -1.59 -54.14 -7.43
CA ILE A 11 -1.79 -53.10 -8.45
C ILE A 11 -0.40 -52.58 -8.81
N LEU A 12 0.06 -53.01 -9.99
CA LEU A 12 1.14 -52.36 -10.72
C LEU A 12 0.61 -51.04 -11.28
N SER A 13 0.97 -49.91 -10.69
CA SER A 13 0.97 -48.63 -11.39
C SER A 13 2.40 -48.29 -11.78
N ALA A 14 2.66 -48.42 -13.08
CA ALA A 14 3.84 -47.92 -13.72
C ALA A 14 3.90 -46.38 -13.61
N GLY A 15 5.11 -45.90 -13.34
CA GLY A 15 5.65 -44.63 -13.84
C GLY A 15 4.75 -43.39 -13.79
N CYS A 16 4.94 -42.57 -12.76
CA CYS A 16 5.14 -41.15 -13.01
C CYS A 16 6.09 -40.62 -11.94
N SER A 17 7.32 -40.29 -12.33
CA SER A 17 8.26 -39.55 -11.50
C SER A 17 7.74 -38.12 -11.35
N SER A 18 6.80 -37.90 -10.44
CA SER A 18 6.56 -36.55 -9.94
C SER A 18 7.72 -36.22 -9.01
N LYS A 19 8.74 -35.56 -9.56
CA LYS A 19 9.71 -34.81 -8.77
C LYS A 19 8.89 -33.94 -7.82
N THR A 20 8.91 -34.27 -6.53
CA THR A 20 8.44 -33.41 -5.46
C THR A 20 9.30 -32.15 -5.50
N LYS A 21 8.87 -31.16 -6.28
CA LYS A 21 9.26 -29.76 -6.14
C LYS A 21 8.58 -29.25 -4.87
N THR A 22 9.10 -29.64 -3.72
CA THR A 22 8.71 -29.06 -2.44
C THR A 22 9.96 -29.02 -1.57
N GLU A 23 10.81 -28.04 -1.86
CA GLU A 23 11.74 -27.36 -0.95
C GLU A 23 12.71 -26.48 -1.77
N LYS A 24 12.16 -25.54 -2.55
CA LYS A 24 12.95 -24.44 -3.12
C LYS A 24 12.07 -23.29 -3.63
N ALA A 25 11.21 -22.75 -2.75
CA ALA A 25 10.37 -21.61 -3.10
C ALA A 25 10.04 -20.66 -1.94
N ILE A 26 10.74 -20.75 -0.80
CA ILE A 26 10.52 -19.83 0.35
C ILE A 26 11.85 -19.14 0.76
N THR A 27 12.83 -19.05 -0.13
CA THR A 27 14.10 -18.36 0.20
C THR A 27 14.76 -17.71 -1.01
N GLU A 28 13.98 -17.16 -1.95
CA GLU A 28 14.48 -16.34 -3.06
C GLU A 28 13.52 -15.17 -3.34
N GLN A 29 13.32 -14.30 -2.35
CA GLN A 29 12.93 -12.90 -2.59
C GLN A 29 13.68 -11.99 -1.59
N VAL A 30 15.01 -12.07 -1.63
CA VAL A 30 15.87 -11.01 -1.11
C VAL A 30 16.86 -10.65 -2.21
N SER A 31 16.59 -9.47 -2.77
CA SER A 31 17.50 -8.52 -3.42
C SER A 31 18.40 -8.99 -4.57
N GLU A 32 17.94 -8.77 -5.80
CA GLU A 32 18.88 -8.18 -6.77
C GLU A 32 19.07 -6.70 -6.40
N LEU A 33 20.06 -6.41 -5.54
CA LEU A 33 20.60 -5.07 -5.36
C LEU A 33 21.17 -4.56 -6.70
N LYS A 34 20.71 -3.42 -7.20
CA LYS A 34 21.30 -2.74 -8.36
C LYS A 34 21.12 -1.23 -8.26
N PRO A 35 22.08 -0.38 -8.66
CA PRO A 35 23.54 -0.28 -8.43
C PRO A 35 23.84 0.42 -7.07
N PRO A 36 25.08 0.76 -6.66
CA PRO A 36 25.36 1.06 -5.25
C PRO A 36 24.53 2.23 -4.71
N PHE A 37 23.59 1.91 -3.82
CA PHE A 37 22.78 2.90 -3.12
C PHE A 37 23.51 3.45 -1.91
N LYS A 38 23.36 4.75 -1.65
CA LYS A 38 23.94 5.41 -0.49
C LYS A 38 23.25 5.01 0.83
N ASN A 39 21.95 4.70 0.77
CA ASN A 39 21.10 4.32 1.90
C ASN A 39 19.86 3.56 1.40
N GLN A 40 19.03 3.08 2.33
CA GLN A 40 17.78 2.39 2.05
C GLN A 40 16.80 3.25 1.24
N GLY A 41 16.70 4.56 1.54
CA GLY A 41 15.81 5.47 0.79
C GLY A 41 16.10 5.47 -0.71
N GLY A 42 17.37 5.53 -1.11
CA GLY A 42 17.74 5.47 -2.53
C GLY A 42 17.43 4.13 -3.19
N GLN A 43 17.46 3.02 -2.44
CA GLN A 43 17.03 1.71 -2.93
C GLN A 43 15.52 1.65 -3.13
N GLU A 44 14.75 2.20 -2.19
CA GLU A 44 13.29 2.27 -2.30
C GLU A 44 12.83 3.20 -3.41
N ASP A 45 13.53 4.31 -3.64
CA ASP A 45 13.25 5.20 -4.76
C ASP A 45 13.44 4.49 -6.10
N PHE A 46 14.50 3.69 -6.23
CA PHE A 46 14.73 2.86 -7.41
C PHE A 46 13.64 1.78 -7.57
N TRP A 47 13.23 1.13 -6.48
CA TRP A 47 12.13 0.17 -6.53
C TRP A 47 10.82 0.82 -6.96
N ALA A 48 10.49 2.01 -6.45
CA ALA A 48 9.31 2.73 -6.89
C ALA A 48 9.39 3.07 -8.39
N GLN A 49 10.56 3.51 -8.87
CA GLN A 49 10.76 3.81 -10.29
C GLN A 49 10.52 2.59 -11.18
N GLU A 50 11.15 1.45 -10.87
CA GLU A 50 10.97 0.22 -11.65
C GLU A 50 9.54 -0.31 -11.54
N PHE A 51 8.92 -0.24 -10.36
CA PHE A 51 7.53 -0.64 -10.19
C PHE A 51 6.58 0.19 -11.05
N PHE A 52 6.70 1.52 -11.07
CA PHE A 52 5.89 2.37 -11.94
C PHE A 52 6.19 2.19 -13.44
N LYS A 53 7.34 1.61 -13.81
CA LYS A 53 7.68 1.32 -15.20
C LYS A 53 7.06 -0.01 -15.65
N ASP A 54 7.07 -1.01 -14.79
CA ASP A 54 6.67 -2.38 -15.13
C ASP A 54 5.19 -2.65 -14.83
N GLU A 55 4.65 -2.06 -13.76
CA GLU A 55 3.32 -2.39 -13.22
C GLU A 55 2.28 -1.29 -13.44
N TYR A 56 2.66 -0.15 -14.03
CA TYR A 56 1.73 0.96 -14.23
C TYR A 56 0.69 0.66 -15.30
N GLU A 57 -0.55 0.61 -14.85
CA GLU A 57 -1.73 0.63 -15.70
C GLU A 57 -2.65 1.74 -15.21
N LYS A 58 -3.03 2.65 -16.10
CA LYS A 58 -3.91 3.75 -15.72
C LYS A 58 -5.26 3.20 -15.26
N GLN A 59 -5.63 3.57 -14.05
CA GLN A 59 -6.89 3.22 -13.41
C GLN A 59 -7.83 4.44 -13.37
N ASN A 60 -9.08 4.19 -13.02
CA ASN A 60 -10.07 5.23 -12.78
C ASN A 60 -10.84 4.88 -11.51
N HIS A 61 -10.51 5.58 -10.42
CA HIS A 61 -11.20 5.43 -9.14
C HIS A 61 -12.09 6.63 -8.89
N ILE A 62 -13.34 6.36 -8.53
CA ILE A 62 -14.30 7.38 -8.11
C ILE A 62 -13.99 7.72 -6.65
N LYS A 63 -14.03 9.01 -6.32
CA LYS A 63 -13.95 9.47 -4.94
C LYS A 63 -15.08 8.86 -4.11
N PHE A 64 -14.80 8.55 -2.85
CA PHE A 64 -15.83 8.15 -1.91
C PHE A 64 -16.89 9.24 -1.81
N ASN A 65 -18.15 8.85 -1.97
CA ASN A 65 -19.30 9.77 -1.98
C ASN A 65 -20.21 9.59 -0.75
N GLY A 66 -19.85 8.69 0.16
CA GLY A 66 -20.53 8.49 1.43
C GLY A 66 -20.08 9.49 2.50
N GLU A 67 -20.58 9.29 3.71
CA GLU A 67 -20.23 10.13 4.85
C GLU A 67 -18.82 9.81 5.37
N ILE A 68 -18.00 10.86 5.49
CA ILE A 68 -16.65 10.82 6.07
C ILE A 68 -16.69 11.57 7.40
N LYS A 69 -16.30 10.91 8.50
CA LYS A 69 -16.22 11.56 9.82
C LYS A 69 -14.90 11.25 10.50
N ILE A 70 -14.29 12.28 11.08
CA ILE A 70 -13.23 12.10 12.08
C ILE A 70 -13.89 11.54 13.34
N VAL A 71 -13.45 10.35 13.77
CA VAL A 71 -14.09 9.59 14.86
C VAL A 71 -13.35 9.75 16.17
N ASN A 72 -12.04 9.91 16.11
CA ASN A 72 -11.18 10.06 17.29
C ASN A 72 -10.15 11.15 17.04
N GLU A 73 -10.24 12.21 17.84
CA GLU A 73 -9.35 13.37 17.83
C GLU A 73 -8.64 13.47 19.18
N TYR A 74 -7.33 13.18 19.22
CA TYR A 74 -6.51 13.40 20.39
C TYR A 74 -5.57 14.59 20.19
N LYS A 75 -5.67 15.58 21.07
CA LYS A 75 -4.75 16.73 21.05
C LYS A 75 -3.51 16.42 21.87
N SER A 76 -2.33 16.52 21.26
CA SER A 76 -1.05 16.52 21.99
C SER A 76 -0.37 17.87 21.85
N LEU A 77 0.75 18.05 22.57
CA LEU A 77 1.63 19.20 22.37
C LEU A 77 2.74 18.80 21.41
N ASP A 78 3.15 19.69 20.52
CA ASP A 78 4.41 19.56 19.78
C ASP A 78 5.62 19.89 20.68
N GLU A 79 6.83 19.78 20.12
CA GLU A 79 8.08 20.13 20.81
C GLU A 79 8.17 21.60 21.25
N HIS A 80 7.31 22.46 20.71
CA HIS A 80 7.22 23.89 21.02
C HIS A 80 6.05 24.21 21.98
N GLY A 81 5.28 23.22 22.42
CA GLY A 81 4.12 23.42 23.30
C GLY A 81 2.85 23.88 22.59
N ASN A 82 2.75 23.77 21.26
CA ASN A 82 1.52 24.04 20.53
C ASN A 82 0.62 22.80 20.52
N PHE A 83 -0.69 22.99 20.65
CA PHE A 83 -1.65 21.89 20.48
C PHE A 83 -1.66 21.42 19.02
N ILE A 84 -1.26 20.17 18.80
CA ILE A 84 -1.43 19.44 17.53
C ILE A 84 -2.59 18.47 17.65
N THR A 85 -3.32 18.34 16.55
CA THR A 85 -4.48 17.46 16.46
C THR A 85 -4.06 16.13 15.87
N ASN A 86 -3.81 15.14 16.73
CA ASN A 86 -3.65 13.74 16.32
C ASN A 86 -5.04 13.13 16.26
N ALA A 87 -5.74 13.42 15.17
CA ALA A 87 -6.86 12.58 14.86
C ALA A 87 -6.28 11.26 14.33
N ASN A 88 -6.65 10.16 14.97
CA ASN A 88 -6.10 8.86 14.62
C ASN A 88 -7.07 8.11 13.73
N GLU A 89 -8.37 8.42 13.72
CA GLU A 89 -9.36 7.58 13.06
C GLU A 89 -10.31 8.39 12.18
N ILE A 90 -10.45 7.97 10.92
CA ILE A 90 -11.48 8.45 10.00
C ILE A 90 -12.41 7.29 9.67
N SER A 91 -13.71 7.56 9.75
CA SER A 91 -14.75 6.65 9.29
C SER A 91 -15.21 6.97 7.88
N PHE A 92 -15.48 5.90 7.12
CA PHE A 92 -16.08 5.87 5.80
C PHE A 92 -17.29 4.94 5.88
N GLY A 93 -18.47 5.51 6.17
CA GLY A 93 -19.65 4.69 6.50
C GLY A 93 -19.43 3.84 7.76
N ASN A 94 -19.31 2.53 7.60
CA ASN A 94 -19.09 1.58 8.69
C ASN A 94 -17.63 1.10 8.81
N ARG A 95 -16.72 1.59 7.97
CA ARG A 95 -15.29 1.29 8.03
C ARG A 95 -14.56 2.40 8.76
N VAL A 96 -13.51 2.06 9.49
CA VAL A 96 -12.62 3.02 10.15
C VAL A 96 -11.19 2.72 9.72
N VAL A 97 -10.44 3.77 9.38
CA VAL A 97 -9.01 3.69 9.12
C VAL A 97 -8.29 4.54 10.14
N GLU A 98 -7.26 3.98 10.76
CA GLU A 98 -6.32 4.72 11.56
C GLU A 98 -5.34 5.45 10.63
N ILE A 99 -5.23 6.77 10.67
CA ILE A 99 -4.25 7.52 9.88
C ILE A 99 -3.52 8.55 10.74
N ASN A 100 -2.26 8.81 10.43
CA ASN A 100 -1.50 9.90 11.06
C ASN A 100 -1.96 11.26 10.51
N LEU A 101 -2.95 11.89 11.16
CA LEU A 101 -3.52 13.17 10.70
C LEU A 101 -2.62 14.40 10.87
N ASN A 102 -1.41 14.25 11.43
CA ASN A 102 -0.42 15.32 11.42
C ASN A 102 0.14 15.59 10.01
N ASP A 103 0.10 14.61 9.12
CA ASP A 103 0.39 14.87 7.71
C ASP A 103 -0.87 15.44 7.03
N ASN A 104 -0.87 16.77 6.83
CA ASN A 104 -1.94 17.50 6.16
C ASN A 104 -2.25 16.98 4.75
N LYS A 105 -1.26 16.43 4.03
CA LYS A 105 -1.48 15.83 2.69
C LYS A 105 -2.25 14.53 2.83
N LEU A 106 -1.81 13.65 3.73
CA LEU A 106 -2.47 12.38 4.02
C LEU A 106 -3.90 12.62 4.48
N ARG A 107 -4.08 13.54 5.44
CA ARG A 107 -5.40 14.02 5.88
C ARG A 107 -6.28 14.43 4.71
N SER A 108 -5.77 15.32 3.86
CA SER A 108 -6.52 15.86 2.72
C SER A 108 -6.92 14.75 1.74
N ILE A 109 -6.06 13.76 1.49
CA ILE A 109 -6.38 12.62 0.61
C ILE A 109 -7.58 11.83 1.13
N PHE A 110 -7.63 11.56 2.43
CA PHE A 110 -8.74 10.81 3.04
C PHE A 110 -10.01 11.65 3.19
N GLU A 111 -9.92 12.90 3.66
CA GLU A 111 -11.08 13.79 3.81
C GLU A 111 -11.75 14.13 2.47
N ASN A 112 -10.97 14.18 1.38
CA ASN A 112 -11.51 14.37 0.03
C ASN A 112 -12.04 13.06 -0.60
N GLY A 113 -12.02 11.94 0.13
CA GLY A 113 -12.49 10.64 -0.35
C GLY A 113 -11.67 10.08 -1.51
N ILE A 114 -10.46 10.59 -1.77
CA ILE A 114 -9.59 10.11 -2.86
C ILE A 114 -9.10 8.71 -2.55
N LEU A 115 -8.78 8.47 -1.28
CA LEU A 115 -8.43 7.17 -0.75
C LEU A 115 -9.40 6.80 0.37
N TYR A 116 -9.85 5.55 0.38
CA TYR A 116 -10.80 5.00 1.33
C TYR A 116 -10.58 3.50 1.47
N PRO A 117 -10.96 2.88 2.60
CA PRO A 117 -10.56 1.51 2.96
C PRO A 117 -10.71 0.46 1.85
N ASP A 118 -11.80 0.49 1.08
CA ASP A 118 -12.06 -0.51 0.04
C ASP A 118 -11.03 -0.48 -1.12
N LEU A 119 -10.31 0.64 -1.30
CA LEU A 119 -9.22 0.74 -2.28
C LEU A 119 -7.89 0.19 -1.78
N ILE A 120 -7.69 0.22 -0.47
CA ILE A 120 -6.40 -0.07 0.16
C ILE A 120 -6.33 -1.53 0.62
N SER A 121 -7.47 -2.23 0.69
CA SER A 121 -7.70 -3.60 1.19
C SER A 121 -8.27 -3.62 2.62
N GLU A 122 -9.17 -4.58 2.87
CA GLU A 122 -9.79 -4.82 4.19
C GLU A 122 -8.80 -5.18 5.30
N LYS A 123 -7.55 -5.48 4.93
CA LYS A 123 -6.52 -5.98 5.85
C LYS A 123 -5.75 -4.87 6.58
N TYR A 124 -5.79 -3.64 6.08
CA TYR A 124 -5.01 -2.54 6.64
C TYR A 124 -5.88 -1.65 7.52
N PHE A 125 -5.30 -1.22 8.62
CA PHE A 125 -5.99 -0.46 9.65
C PHE A 125 -5.22 0.80 10.03
N LYS A 126 -3.90 0.88 9.76
CA LYS A 126 -3.07 2.02 10.14
C LYS A 126 -2.20 2.51 9.00
N ILE A 127 -2.31 3.78 8.66
CA ILE A 127 -1.44 4.47 7.71
C ILE A 127 -0.68 5.56 8.46
N TRP A 128 0.63 5.45 8.51
CA TRP A 128 1.43 6.30 9.38
C TRP A 128 2.22 7.38 8.64
N ASP A 129 2.42 7.23 7.32
CA ASP A 129 3.15 8.22 6.52
C ASP A 129 2.77 8.21 5.03
N LEU A 130 3.00 9.35 4.38
CA LEU A 130 2.80 9.62 2.97
C LEU A 130 3.96 10.46 2.41
N GLU A 131 4.69 9.88 1.49
CA GLU A 131 5.82 10.56 0.86
C GLU A 131 5.56 10.82 -0.62
N GLU A 132 5.82 12.06 -1.06
CA GLU A 132 5.76 12.43 -2.48
C GLU A 132 7.03 11.97 -3.19
N LEU A 133 6.87 11.13 -4.20
CA LEU A 133 7.94 10.65 -5.08
C LEU A 133 8.21 11.69 -6.17
N SER A 134 8.63 12.90 -5.75
CA SER A 134 8.79 14.07 -6.62
C SER A 134 9.71 13.83 -7.82
N PHE A 135 10.71 12.95 -7.68
CA PHE A 135 11.62 12.55 -8.75
C PHE A 135 10.92 11.80 -9.91
N LEU A 136 9.70 11.28 -9.70
CA LEU A 136 8.86 10.65 -10.72
C LEU A 136 7.86 11.61 -11.37
N ASN A 137 7.70 12.83 -10.85
CA ASN A 137 6.69 13.78 -11.29
C ASN A 137 7.19 14.57 -12.51
N LYS A 138 6.75 14.16 -13.70
CA LYS A 138 7.14 14.80 -14.98
C LYS A 138 6.28 16.01 -15.35
N SER A 139 5.23 16.30 -14.59
CA SER A 139 4.25 17.34 -14.88
C SER A 139 3.64 17.86 -13.57
N PRO A 140 3.27 19.15 -13.47
CA PRO A 140 2.52 19.64 -12.31
C PRO A 140 1.15 18.95 -12.14
N LYS A 141 0.63 18.30 -13.18
CA LYS A 141 -0.65 17.60 -13.18
C LYS A 141 -0.63 16.21 -12.56
N ILE A 142 0.55 15.65 -12.31
CA ILE A 142 0.71 14.27 -11.85
C ILE A 142 1.62 14.28 -10.63
N LYS A 143 1.13 13.70 -9.54
CA LYS A 143 1.94 13.45 -8.34
C LYS A 143 1.85 12.00 -7.94
N LYS A 144 3.01 11.38 -7.75
CA LYS A 144 3.13 10.00 -7.26
C LYS A 144 3.52 10.01 -5.80
N PHE A 145 3.01 9.04 -5.06
CA PHE A 145 3.26 8.91 -3.64
C PHE A 145 3.53 7.46 -3.27
N ARG A 146 4.26 7.28 -2.16
CA ARG A 146 4.26 6.03 -1.39
C ARG A 146 3.52 6.23 -0.08
N ILE A 147 2.70 5.24 0.29
CA ILE A 147 2.03 5.14 1.57
C ILE A 147 2.65 3.99 2.36
N PHE A 148 2.82 4.23 3.65
CA PHE A 148 3.27 3.25 4.61
C PHE A 148 2.08 2.75 5.43
N ALA A 149 1.65 1.51 5.19
CA ALA A 149 0.47 0.90 5.80
C ALA A 149 0.84 -0.32 6.64
N ASN A 150 0.35 -0.39 7.88
CA ASN A 150 0.59 -1.49 8.80
C ASN A 150 -0.69 -2.30 9.03
N MET A 151 -0.52 -3.56 9.46
CA MET A 151 -1.57 -4.41 10.04
C MET A 151 -1.31 -4.59 11.54
N PRO A 152 -2.33 -4.64 12.43
CA PRO A 152 -2.09 -4.47 13.87
C PRO A 152 -1.33 -5.65 14.45
N GLU A 153 -1.49 -6.79 13.79
CA GLU A 153 -0.94 -8.07 14.16
C GLU A 153 0.37 -8.39 13.42
N ARG A 154 0.91 -7.44 12.63
CA ARG A 154 2.10 -7.67 11.81
C ARG A 154 3.20 -6.66 12.09
N ILE A 155 4.43 -7.16 12.07
CA ILE A 155 5.64 -6.38 12.35
C ILE A 155 6.19 -5.65 11.12
N TYR A 156 5.64 -5.91 9.94
CA TYR A 156 6.10 -5.33 8.69
C TYR A 156 5.16 -4.24 8.19
N THR A 157 5.73 -3.28 7.46
CA THR A 157 5.02 -2.23 6.76
C THR A 157 4.79 -2.64 5.31
N GLN A 158 3.55 -2.56 4.84
CA GLN A 158 3.24 -2.63 3.42
C GLN A 158 3.49 -1.26 2.79
N ILE A 159 4.27 -1.23 1.72
CA ILE A 159 4.37 -0.07 0.85
C ILE A 159 3.29 -0.15 -0.23
N ILE A 160 2.55 0.94 -0.40
CA ILE A 160 1.54 1.11 -1.44
C ILE A 160 1.94 2.30 -2.29
N LEU A 161 1.96 2.12 -3.61
CA LEU A 161 2.25 3.19 -4.55
C LEU A 161 0.96 3.70 -5.16
N LEU A 162 0.85 5.02 -5.29
CA LEU A 162 -0.32 5.65 -5.89
C LEU A 162 0.05 6.84 -6.78
N GLU A 163 -0.81 7.13 -7.74
CA GLU A 163 -0.75 8.30 -8.61
C GLU A 163 -2.03 9.13 -8.46
N LEU A 164 -1.86 10.42 -8.18
CA LEU A 164 -2.90 11.41 -8.21
C LEU A 164 -2.74 12.28 -9.45
N LYS A 165 -3.85 12.54 -10.14
CA LYS A 165 -3.91 13.41 -11.30
C LYS A 165 -4.86 14.58 -11.04
N ASN A 166 -4.37 15.80 -11.27
CA ASN A 166 -5.19 17.01 -11.32
C ASN A 166 -5.00 17.67 -12.69
N GLU A 167 -6.03 17.62 -13.55
CA GLU A 167 -5.96 18.15 -14.91
C GLU A 167 -5.82 19.67 -14.98
N SER A 168 -6.26 20.37 -13.94
CA SER A 168 -6.23 21.83 -13.83
C SER A 168 -4.93 22.34 -13.21
N ALA A 169 -4.10 21.48 -12.62
CA ALA A 169 -2.91 21.91 -11.92
C ALA A 169 -1.82 22.45 -12.85
N ASP A 170 -1.12 23.46 -12.36
CA ASP A 170 0.06 24.07 -12.96
C ASP A 170 1.18 24.23 -11.90
N ASN A 171 2.24 24.95 -12.24
CA ASN A 171 3.40 25.13 -11.35
C ASN A 171 3.12 26.05 -10.15
N GLN A 172 1.97 26.74 -10.11
CA GLN A 172 1.54 27.63 -9.03
C GLN A 172 0.52 26.96 -8.10
N THR A 173 -0.11 25.87 -8.54
CA THR A 173 -1.06 25.10 -7.75
C THR A 173 -0.43 24.60 -6.45
N SER A 174 -1.01 24.98 -5.32
CA SER A 174 -0.56 24.51 -4.01
C SER A 174 -0.82 23.02 -3.83
N MET A 175 -0.13 22.34 -2.91
CA MET A 175 -0.39 20.91 -2.65
C MET A 175 -1.82 20.65 -2.17
N SER A 176 -2.38 21.54 -1.35
CA SER A 176 -3.75 21.43 -0.85
C SER A 176 -4.76 21.52 -2.00
N GLU A 177 -4.63 22.55 -2.84
CA GLU A 177 -5.47 22.75 -4.04
C GLU A 177 -5.27 21.61 -5.06
N PHE A 178 -4.05 21.09 -5.17
CA PHE A 178 -3.75 19.95 -6.01
C PHE A 178 -4.58 18.74 -5.59
N ILE A 179 -4.53 18.38 -4.30
CA ILE A 179 -5.23 17.21 -3.75
C ILE A 179 -6.74 17.39 -3.83
N GLU A 180 -7.27 18.55 -3.47
CA GLU A 180 -8.72 18.84 -3.53
C GLU A 180 -9.32 18.50 -4.91
N ASN A 181 -8.61 18.86 -5.98
CA ASN A 181 -9.05 18.66 -7.36
C ASN A 181 -8.45 17.40 -8.02
N ALA A 182 -7.77 16.55 -7.25
CA ALA A 182 -7.14 15.35 -7.78
C ALA A 182 -8.12 14.17 -7.92
N GLN A 183 -7.77 13.29 -8.85
CA GLN A 183 -8.32 11.96 -9.05
C GLN A 183 -7.24 10.91 -8.81
N LEU A 184 -7.57 9.80 -8.15
CA LEU A 184 -6.69 8.64 -8.04
C LEU A 184 -6.66 7.88 -9.37
N THR A 185 -5.52 7.88 -10.05
CA THR A 185 -5.32 7.24 -11.36
C THR A 185 -4.44 6.00 -11.32
N PHE A 186 -3.88 5.67 -10.18
CA PHE A 186 -3.17 4.41 -9.94
C PHE A 186 -3.10 4.14 -8.44
N ILE A 187 -3.29 2.88 -8.05
CA ILE A 187 -2.94 2.35 -6.73
C ILE A 187 -2.55 0.88 -6.84
N LYS A 188 -1.49 0.47 -6.14
CA LYS A 188 -1.10 -0.93 -6.02
C LYS A 188 -0.23 -1.19 -4.79
N GLU A 189 -0.43 -2.34 -4.15
CA GLU A 189 0.52 -2.89 -3.18
C GLU A 189 1.86 -3.16 -3.88
N ALA A 190 2.95 -2.67 -3.30
CA ALA A 190 4.30 -2.83 -3.83
C ALA A 190 5.07 -3.89 -3.02
N TRP A 191 6.00 -3.49 -2.14
CA TRP A 191 6.80 -4.41 -1.33
C TRP A 191 6.50 -4.30 0.16
N LEU A 192 7.03 -5.27 0.92
CA LEU A 192 7.03 -5.26 2.38
C LEU A 192 8.37 -4.71 2.89
N MET A 193 8.31 -3.90 3.94
CA MET A 193 9.45 -3.39 4.68
C MET A 193 9.40 -3.96 6.11
N MET A 194 10.53 -4.48 6.58
CA MET A 194 10.70 -5.02 7.95
C MET A 194 11.33 -3.99 8.87
#